data_AF-A0A1Q3XAG8-F1
#
_entry.id   AF-A0A1Q3XAG8-F1
#
_cell.length_a   1.000
_cell.length_b   1.000
_cell.length_c   1.000
_cell.angle_alpha   90.00
_cell.angle_beta   90.00
_cell.angle_gamma   90.00
#
_symmetry.space_group_name_H-M   'P 1'
#
loop_
_entity.id
_entity.type
_entity.pdbx_description
1 polymer ?
#
loop_
_entity_poly.entity_id
_entity_poly.type
_entity_poly.pdbx_seq_one_letter_code
_entity_poly.pdbx_strand_id
1 'polypeptide(L)' 'MSEDKNGNIMRYAGLASTWLVSLLVAVWLGYKLDEWLKWKFPLFIILLPVVMLIALLWQIIKEFGNPKK' A
#
# COMPACT_ATOMS: atom_id res chain seq x y z
N MET A 1 -23.38 28.80 4.03
CA MET A 1 -22.31 28.00 4.63
C MET A 1 -22.83 26.58 4.75
N SER A 2 -22.75 25.82 3.66
CA SER A 2 -23.25 24.44 3.56
C SER A 2 -22.07 23.50 3.78
N GLU A 3 -22.16 22.62 4.77
CA GLU A 3 -21.11 21.69 5.18
C GLU A 3 -20.57 20.83 4.02
N ASP A 4 -19.30 21.00 3.69
CA ASP A 4 -18.58 20.24 2.65
C ASP A 4 -18.16 18.83 3.13
N LYS A 5 -19.01 18.13 3.89
CA LYS A 5 -18.73 16.77 4.40
C LYS A 5 -18.37 15.79 3.27
N ASN A 6 -19.00 15.93 2.10
CA ASN A 6 -18.75 15.08 0.93
C ASN A 6 -17.34 15.26 0.35
N GLY A 7 -16.76 16.46 0.45
CA GLY A 7 -15.42 16.73 -0.08
C GLY A 7 -14.34 15.95 0.67
N ASN A 8 -14.49 15.79 2.00
CA ASN A 8 -13.55 15.00 2.79
C ASN A 8 -13.69 13.50 2.52
N ILE A 9 -14.92 12.96 2.46
CA ILE A 9 -15.16 11.53 2.22
C ILE A 9 -14.58 11.11 0.86
N MET A 10 -14.78 11.91 -0.19
CA MET A 10 -14.24 11.65 -1.52
C MET A 10 -12.69 11.64 -1.54
N ARG A 11 -12.06 12.53 -0.76
CA ARG A 11 -10.59 12.57 -0.62
C ARG A 11 -10.06 11.33 0.10
N TYR A 12 -10.71 10.89 1.17
CA TYR A 12 -10.34 9.64 1.86
C TYR A 12 -10.57 8.41 0.98
N ALA A 13 -11.65 8.38 0.20
CA ALA A 13 -11.92 7.31 -0.75
C ALA A 13 -10.83 7.23 -1.84
N GLY A 14 -10.39 8.37 -2.37
CA GLY A 14 -9.29 8.41 -3.35
C GLY A 14 -7.96 7.91 -2.76
N LEU A 15 -7.61 8.35 -1.55
CA LEU A 15 -6.42 7.87 -0.83
C LEU A 15 -6.49 6.38 -0.54
N ALA A 16 -7.61 5.90 0.02
CA ALA A 16 -7.84 4.50 0.30
C ALA A 16 -7.75 3.64 -0.97
N SER A 17 -8.29 4.13 -2.09
CA SER A 17 -8.22 3.43 -3.38
C SER A 17 -6.79 3.24 -3.85
N THR A 18 -5.93 4.25 -3.72
CA THR A 18 -4.50 4.12 -4.05
C THR A 18 -3.84 3.02 -3.23
N TRP A 19 -4.10 2.98 -1.92
CA TRP A 19 -3.54 1.97 -1.02
C TRP A 19 -4.06 0.57 -1.37
N LEU A 20 -5.35 0.46 -1.70
CA LEU A 20 -5.99 -0.78 -2.12
C LEU A 20 -5.40 -1.32 -3.43
N VAL A 21 -5.22 -0.46 -4.43
CA VAL A 21 -4.58 -0.82 -5.70
C VAL A 21 -3.13 -1.23 -5.47
N SER A 22 -2.37 -0.49 -4.65
CA SER A 22 -0.99 -0.85 -4.31
C SER A 22 -0.89 -2.23 -3.65
N LEU A 23 -1.80 -2.56 -2.73
CA LEU A 23 -1.86 -3.87 -2.09
C LEU A 23 -2.21 -4.98 -3.09
N LEU A 24 -3.21 -4.77 -3.95
CA LEU A 24 -3.58 -5.74 -4.99
C LEU A 24 -2.41 -6.02 -5.94
N VAL A 25 -1.70 -4.97 -6.37
CA VAL A 25 -0.52 -5.10 -7.23
C VAL A 25 0.61 -5.84 -6.52
N ALA A 26 0.85 -5.55 -5.23
CA ALA A 26 1.87 -6.24 -4.44
C ALA A 26 1.54 -7.74 -4.29
N VAL A 27 0.30 -8.09 -3.98
CA VAL A 27 -0.13 -9.50 -3.86
C VAL A 27 -0.04 -10.21 -5.22
N TRP A 28 -0.47 -9.56 -6.30
CA TRP A 28 -0.40 -10.14 -7.64
C TRP A 28 1.04 -10.37 -8.12
N LEU A 29 1.94 -9.41 -7.86
CA LEU A 29 3.36 -9.57 -8.12
C LEU A 29 3.97 -10.70 -7.28
N GLY A 30 3.62 -10.78 -5.98
CA GLY A 30 4.07 -11.84 -5.09
C GLY A 30 3.63 -13.22 -5.56
N TYR A 31 2.35 -13.35 -5.97
CA TYR A 31 1.82 -14.57 -6.55
C TYR A 31 2.57 -14.99 -7.82
N LYS A 32 2.76 -14.04 -8.75
CA LYS A 32 3.46 -14.31 -10.01
C LYS A 32 4.93 -14.68 -9.79
N LEU A 33 5.60 -14.04 -8.82
CA LEU A 33 6.98 -14.35 -8.42
C LEU A 33 7.10 -15.72 -7.78
N ASP A 34 6.22 -16.07 -6.84
CA ASP A 34 6.17 -17.39 -6.21
C ASP A 34 5.92 -18.50 -7.26
N GLU A 35 5.01 -18.26 -8.22
CA GLU A 35 4.72 -19.20 -9.31
C GLU A 35 5.92 -19.38 -10.24
N TRP A 36 6.61 -18.28 -10.59
CA TRP A 36 7.80 -18.32 -11.46
C TRP A 36 8.97 -19.06 -10.79
N LEU A 37 9.12 -18.91 -9.47
CA LEU A 37 10.16 -19.59 -8.71
C LEU A 37 9.85 -21.08 -8.45
N LYS A 38 8.62 -21.53 -8.75
CA LYS A 38 8.11 -22.89 -8.49
C LYS A 38 8.38 -23.39 -7.07
N TRP A 39 8.49 -22.47 -6.11
CA TRP A 39 8.74 -22.84 -4.73
C TRP A 39 7.47 -23.43 -4.12
N LYS A 40 7.61 -24.58 -3.43
CA LYS A 40 6.49 -25.24 -2.73
C LYS A 40 5.90 -24.39 -1.61
N PHE A 41 6.60 -23.35 -1.18
CA PHE A 41 6.18 -22.48 -0.11
C PHE A 41 5.95 -21.07 -0.67
N PRO A 42 4.70 -20.53 -0.61
CA PRO A 42 4.36 -19.21 -1.14
C PRO A 42 4.91 -18.12 -0.21
N LEU A 43 6.22 -17.90 -0.27
CA LEU A 43 6.92 -17.00 0.63
C LEU A 43 6.75 -15.56 0.19
N PHE A 44 6.83 -15.27 -1.11
CA PHE A 44 6.79 -13.91 -1.62
C PHE A 44 5.40 -13.29 -1.52
N ILE A 45 4.32 -14.06 -1.65
CA ILE A 45 2.96 -13.56 -1.49
C ILE A 45 2.65 -13.10 -0.06
N ILE A 46 3.36 -13.64 0.94
CA ILE A 46 3.25 -13.25 2.36
C ILE A 46 4.28 -12.16 2.68
N LEU A 47 5.51 -12.32 2.17
CA LEU A 47 6.61 -11.40 2.44
C LEU A 47 6.38 -10.03 1.78
N LEU A 48 5.86 -9.98 0.54
CA LEU A 48 5.60 -8.72 -0.16
C LEU A 48 4.65 -7.80 0.62
N PRO A 49 3.44 -8.23 1.05
CA PRO A 49 2.53 -7.34 1.77
C PRO A 49 3.12 -6.89 3.12
N VAL A 50 3.90 -7.74 3.80
CA VAL A 50 4.62 -7.35 5.03
C VAL A 50 5.68 -6.28 4.73
N VAL A 51 6.49 -6.46 3.68
CA VAL A 51 7.47 -5.46 3.25
C VAL A 51 6.78 -4.17 2.79
N MET A 52 5.65 -4.27 2.10
CA MET A 52 4.85 -3.13 1.65
C MET A 52 4.34 -2.31 2.86
N LEU A 53 3.88 -2.99 3.92
CA LEU A 53 3.49 -2.35 5.17
C LEU A 53 4.67 -1.63 5.82
N ILE A 54 5.83 -2.27 5.92
CA ILE A 54 7.05 -1.63 6.46
C ILE A 54 7.41 -0.41 5.62
N ALA A 55 7.36 -0.50 4.29
CA ALA A 55 7.64 0.61 3.39
C ALA A 55 6.64 1.77 3.54
N LEU A 56 5.35 1.47 3.72
CA LEU A 56 4.30 2.46 4.03
C LEU A 56 4.59 3.18 5.35
N LEU A 57 4.90 2.43 6.42
CA LEU A 57 5.29 3.03 7.70
C LEU A 57 6.55 3.86 7.57
N TRP A 58 7.53 3.41 6.78
CA TRP A 58 8.78 4.12 6.57
C TRP A 58 8.59 5.40 5.75
N GLN A 59 7.70 5.38 4.75
CA GLN A 59 7.25 6.58 4.04
C GLN A 59 6.66 7.57 5.02
N ILE A 60 5.70 7.13 5.85
CA ILE A 60 5.07 7.97 6.88
C ILE A 60 6.14 8.60 7.78
N ILE A 61 7.04 7.79 8.38
CA ILE A 61 8.11 8.28 9.27
C ILE A 61 9.01 9.28 8.54
N LYS A 62 9.34 9.04 7.26
CA LYS A 62 10.17 9.93 6.46
C LYS A 62 9.46 11.23 6.10
N GLU A 63 8.16 11.18 5.80
CA GLU A 63 7.31 12.32 5.50
C GLU A 63 7.16 13.23 6.74
N PHE A 64 7.01 12.63 7.92
CA PHE A 64 6.92 13.35 9.19
C PHE A 64 8.27 13.78 9.76
N GLY A 65 9.33 12.98 9.56
CA GLY A 65 10.67 13.23 10.09
C GLY A 65 11.53 14.17 9.23
N ASN A 66 11.19 14.35 7.95
CA ASN A 66 11.82 15.33 7.09
C ASN A 66 10.82 16.44 6.79
N PRO A 67 10.71 17.48 7.64
CA PRO A 67 10.00 18.69 7.27
C PRO A 67 10.73 19.26 6.06
N LYS A 68 10.24 18.97 4.85
CA LYS A 68 10.67 19.72 3.67
C LYS A 68 10.25 21.18 3.90
N LYS A 69 11.25 21.97 4.30
CA LYS A 69 11.38 23.37 3.88
C LYS A 69 11.43 23.43 2.36
#